data_AF-A0A6A6TXS0-F1
#
_entry.id   AF-A0A6A6TXS0-F1
#
_cell.length_a   1.000
_cell.length_b   1.000
_cell.length_c   1.000
_cell.angle_alpha   90.00
_cell.angle_beta   90.00
_cell.angle_gamma   90.00
#
_symmetry.space_group_name_H-M   'P 1'
#
loop_
_entity.id
_entity.type
_entity.pdbx_description
1 polymer ?
#
loop_
_entity_poly.entity_id
_entity_poly.type
_entity_poly.pdbx_seq_one_letter_code
_entity_poly.pdbx_strand_id
1 'polypeptide(L)'
;MVSNVLSLLATAITFVNAAPLEQDIASTEQSMARRQTDPSFTCKDFSSICAGTVPNLCRPTNCSATYTVLSGDTCSSLKIEAPGVTATQLAKWNPEIGRSCFGLQACVPICINVPGYVFPGQPTAGSLAPASDLPVPLEPGTIASCQTYAYVDDSGDPTGATLLQQNGITKEQFLSWNNGSTTQVDGNIVNWAGYYVCVKA
;
A
#
# COMPACT_ATOMS: atom_id res chain seq x y z
N MET A 1 13.54 39.66 58.00
CA MET A 1 12.89 40.11 56.75
C MET A 1 12.50 38.86 55.98
N VAL A 2 11.20 38.57 55.90
CA VAL A 2 10.62 37.39 55.24
C VAL A 2 10.73 37.59 53.73
N SER A 3 11.37 36.64 53.02
CA SER A 3 11.34 36.59 51.55
C SER A 3 10.37 35.50 51.12
N ASN A 4 9.27 35.94 50.51
CA ASN A 4 8.25 35.11 49.85
C ASN A 4 8.85 34.46 48.60
N VAL A 5 8.82 33.13 48.53
CA VAL A 5 9.05 32.41 47.27
C VAL A 5 7.69 32.18 46.62
N LEU A 6 7.46 32.91 45.53
CA LEU A 6 6.28 32.81 44.67
C LEU A 6 6.35 31.49 43.90
N SER A 7 5.45 30.56 44.21
CA SER A 7 5.31 29.29 43.48
C SER A 7 4.57 29.55 42.16
N LEU A 8 5.30 29.49 41.03
CA LEU A 8 4.67 29.41 39.71
C LEU A 8 4.20 27.96 39.48
N LEU A 9 2.88 27.79 39.38
CA LEU A 9 2.25 26.57 38.86
C LEU A 9 2.61 26.42 37.37
N ALA A 10 3.47 25.46 37.05
CA ALA A 10 3.70 25.04 35.67
C ALA A 10 2.52 24.15 35.23
N THR A 11 1.69 24.66 34.33
CA THR A 11 0.64 23.88 33.68
C THR A 11 1.29 22.86 32.74
N ALA A 12 1.11 21.57 33.04
CA ALA A 12 1.58 20.50 32.16
C ALA A 12 0.73 20.50 30.87
N ILE A 13 1.33 20.95 29.76
CA ILE A 13 0.78 20.76 28.43
C ILE A 13 1.02 19.28 28.08
N THR A 14 -0.05 18.49 28.03
CA THR A 14 0.01 17.13 27.47
C THR A 14 0.23 17.26 25.97
N PHE A 15 1.45 16.96 25.52
CA PHE A 15 1.71 16.76 24.10
C PHE A 15 0.88 15.56 23.63
N VAL A 16 0.01 15.80 22.65
CA VAL A 16 -0.62 14.72 21.90
C VAL A 16 0.51 13.98 21.18
N ASN A 17 0.73 12.71 21.51
CA ASN A 17 1.65 11.87 20.77
C ASN A 17 1.16 11.80 19.32
N ALA A 18 1.88 12.45 18.41
CA ALA A 18 1.78 12.11 17.00
C ALA A 18 2.24 10.65 16.87
N ALA A 19 1.40 9.78 16.31
CA ALA A 19 1.83 8.43 15.94
C ALA A 19 3.05 8.55 15.02
N PRO A 20 4.14 7.80 15.28
CA PRO A 20 5.40 8.02 14.59
C PRO A 20 5.32 7.46 13.18
N LEU A 21 5.97 8.19 12.25
CA LEU A 21 6.27 7.84 10.86
C LEU A 21 6.84 6.40 10.68
N GLU A 22 7.29 5.76 11.76
CA GLU A 22 7.78 4.37 11.80
C GLU A 22 6.71 3.29 11.53
N GLN A 23 5.43 3.56 11.80
CA GLN A 23 4.38 2.54 11.57
C GLN A 23 3.99 2.40 10.08
N ASP A 24 4.11 3.47 9.30
CA ASP A 24 3.83 3.49 7.85
C ASP A 24 4.92 2.78 7.02
N ILE A 25 6.17 2.85 7.48
CA ILE A 25 7.32 2.20 6.83
C ILE A 25 7.23 0.68 7.02
N ALA A 26 6.94 0.21 8.25
CA ALA A 26 6.90 -1.21 8.58
C ALA A 26 5.81 -1.99 7.81
N SER A 27 4.73 -1.33 7.40
CA SER A 27 3.61 -1.99 6.71
C SER A 27 3.76 -2.03 5.18
N THR A 28 4.36 -0.99 4.60
CA THR A 28 4.80 -0.99 3.21
C THR A 28 5.85 -2.09 2.99
N GLU A 29 6.80 -2.24 3.93
CA GLU A 29 7.79 -3.33 3.94
C GLU A 29 7.15 -4.72 4.00
N GLN A 30 6.03 -4.90 4.72
CA GLN A 30 5.38 -6.21 4.83
C GLN A 30 4.62 -6.62 3.55
N SER A 31 3.97 -5.67 2.87
CA SER A 31 3.37 -5.93 1.56
C SER A 31 4.42 -6.31 0.51
N MET A 32 5.61 -5.71 0.58
CA MET A 32 6.77 -6.05 -0.23
C MET A 32 7.43 -7.36 0.21
N ALA A 33 7.45 -7.69 1.50
CA ALA A 33 8.01 -8.94 2.01
C ALA A 33 7.26 -10.18 1.48
N ARG A 34 5.93 -10.11 1.34
CA ARG A 34 5.17 -11.18 0.67
C ARG A 34 5.51 -11.34 -0.81
N ARG A 35 5.89 -10.24 -1.48
CA ARG A 35 6.36 -10.28 -2.88
C ARG A 35 7.76 -10.87 -2.99
N GLN A 36 8.61 -10.71 -1.98
CA GLN A 36 9.97 -11.25 -1.96
C GLN A 36 10.02 -12.77 -1.88
N THR A 37 9.00 -13.41 -1.33
CA THR A 37 8.92 -14.87 -1.22
C THR A 37 8.20 -15.53 -2.40
N ASP A 38 7.63 -14.75 -3.32
CA ASP A 38 6.95 -15.26 -4.52
C ASP A 38 7.98 -15.69 -5.57
N PRO A 39 8.02 -16.98 -5.98
CA PRO A 39 8.94 -17.45 -7.00
C PRO A 39 8.70 -16.84 -8.39
N SER A 40 7.55 -16.22 -8.63
CA SER A 40 7.27 -15.50 -9.87
C SER A 40 7.98 -14.15 -9.95
N PHE A 41 8.55 -13.66 -8.83
CA PHE A 41 9.33 -12.43 -8.75
C PHE A 41 10.82 -12.71 -8.49
N THR A 42 11.66 -11.81 -9.00
CA THR A 42 13.05 -11.67 -8.61
C THR A 42 13.22 -10.32 -7.93
N CYS A 43 13.66 -10.34 -6.67
CA CYS A 43 13.91 -9.14 -5.89
C CYS A 43 15.41 -8.97 -5.67
N LYS A 44 15.93 -7.79 -5.99
CA LYS A 44 17.34 -7.44 -5.80
C LYS A 44 17.50 -5.95 -5.58
N ASP A 45 18.58 -5.57 -4.93
CA ASP A 45 18.94 -4.16 -4.84
C ASP A 45 19.24 -3.62 -6.23
N PHE A 46 18.72 -2.43 -6.50
CA PHE A 46 19.00 -1.68 -7.71
C PHE A 46 19.77 -0.43 -7.35
N SER A 47 20.85 -0.14 -8.08
CA SER A 47 21.61 1.09 -7.89
C SER A 47 21.76 1.84 -9.20
N SER A 48 21.54 3.15 -9.15
CA SER A 48 21.90 4.07 -10.23
C SER A 48 22.49 5.36 -9.65
N ILE A 49 23.20 6.12 -10.49
CA ILE A 49 23.82 7.39 -10.06
C ILE A 49 22.77 8.38 -9.54
N CYS A 50 21.59 8.44 -10.16
CA CYS A 50 20.54 9.39 -9.78
C CYS A 50 19.52 8.85 -8.76
N ALA A 51 19.29 7.53 -8.68
CA ALA A 51 18.38 6.97 -7.67
C ALA A 51 19.08 6.60 -6.35
N GLY A 52 20.42 6.52 -6.34
CA GLY A 52 21.14 5.86 -5.25
C GLY A 52 20.84 4.35 -5.25
N THR A 53 20.86 3.73 -4.07
CA THR A 53 20.47 2.33 -3.88
C THR A 53 19.02 2.23 -3.46
N VAL A 54 18.25 1.46 -4.23
CA VAL A 54 16.86 1.09 -3.98
C VAL A 54 16.85 -0.38 -3.57
N PRO A 55 16.70 -0.69 -2.27
CA PRO A 55 16.75 -2.07 -1.81
C PRO A 55 15.51 -2.85 -2.25
N ASN A 56 15.67 -4.16 -2.41
CA ASN A 56 14.56 -5.10 -2.62
C ASN A 56 13.60 -4.74 -3.78
N LEU A 57 14.14 -4.25 -4.91
CA LEU A 57 13.36 -3.96 -6.10
C LEU A 57 12.89 -5.26 -6.76
N CYS A 58 11.58 -5.54 -6.70
CA CYS A 58 10.98 -6.80 -7.16
C CYS A 58 10.39 -6.70 -8.56
N ARG A 59 10.76 -7.60 -9.47
CA ARG A 59 10.22 -7.67 -10.85
C ARG A 59 9.76 -9.09 -11.19
N PRO A 60 8.72 -9.27 -12.03
CA PRO A 60 8.36 -10.58 -12.56
C PRO A 60 9.57 -11.22 -13.24
N THR A 61 9.80 -12.51 -12.98
CA THR A 61 10.88 -13.30 -13.58
C THR A 61 10.80 -13.32 -15.10
N ASN A 62 9.59 -13.21 -15.66
CA ASN A 62 9.30 -13.15 -17.08
C ASN A 62 9.04 -11.70 -17.57
N CYS A 63 9.51 -10.68 -16.87
CA CYS A 63 9.48 -9.31 -17.38
C CYS A 63 10.31 -9.20 -18.67
N SER A 64 9.65 -8.87 -19.78
CA SER A 64 10.27 -8.85 -21.12
C SER A 64 10.63 -7.45 -21.63
N ALA A 65 10.05 -6.40 -21.03
CA ALA A 65 10.38 -5.02 -21.34
C ALA A 65 10.35 -4.17 -20.08
N THR A 66 11.30 -3.25 -19.98
CA THR A 66 11.44 -2.32 -18.86
C THR A 66 11.47 -0.87 -19.35
N TYR A 67 10.98 0.03 -18.53
CA TYR A 67 11.06 1.48 -18.73
C TYR A 67 11.74 2.13 -17.53
N THR A 68 12.69 3.04 -17.77
CA THR A 68 13.34 3.81 -16.69
C THR A 68 12.52 5.05 -16.41
N VAL A 69 11.98 5.13 -15.20
CA VAL A 69 11.12 6.23 -14.76
C VAL A 69 11.85 7.57 -14.89
N LEU A 70 11.21 8.54 -15.52
CA LEU A 70 11.65 9.92 -15.62
C LEU A 70 11.04 10.76 -14.51
N SER A 71 11.69 11.89 -14.20
CA SER A 71 11.14 12.84 -13.23
C SER A 71 9.81 13.39 -13.73
N GLY A 72 8.78 13.29 -12.90
CA GLY A 72 7.42 13.73 -13.23
C GLY A 72 6.56 12.69 -13.97
N ASP A 73 7.06 11.46 -14.16
CA ASP A 73 6.22 10.40 -14.70
C ASP A 73 5.02 10.09 -13.79
N THR A 74 3.93 9.71 -14.43
CA THR A 74 2.67 9.33 -13.80
C THR A 74 2.16 8.05 -14.43
N CYS A 75 1.16 7.41 -13.81
CA CYS A 75 0.44 6.32 -14.46
C CYS A 75 -0.09 6.70 -15.86
N SER A 76 -0.42 7.97 -16.09
CA SER A 76 -0.92 8.44 -17.38
C SER A 76 0.18 8.57 -18.43
N SER A 77 1.37 9.05 -18.08
CA SER A 77 2.50 9.12 -19.02
C SER A 77 3.01 7.72 -19.37
N LEU A 78 3.08 6.82 -18.37
CA LEU A 78 3.53 5.44 -18.59
C LEU A 78 2.64 4.62 -19.51
N LYS A 79 1.35 4.96 -19.64
CA LYS A 79 0.46 4.32 -20.63
C LYS A 79 0.90 4.57 -22.08
N ILE A 80 1.62 5.67 -22.34
CA ILE A 80 2.17 5.97 -23.66
C ILE A 80 3.33 5.01 -23.96
N GLU A 81 4.16 4.73 -22.94
CA GLU A 81 5.30 3.82 -23.01
C GLU A 81 4.91 2.35 -22.98
N ALA A 82 3.75 2.05 -22.37
CA ALA A 82 3.18 0.71 -22.24
C ALA A 82 1.72 0.69 -22.76
N PRO A 83 1.49 0.83 -24.08
CA PRO A 83 0.14 0.88 -24.64
C PRO A 83 -0.67 -0.37 -24.27
N GLY A 84 -1.88 -0.15 -23.74
CA GLY A 84 -2.79 -1.24 -23.33
C GLY A 84 -2.55 -1.79 -21.92
N VAL A 85 -1.54 -1.29 -21.20
CA VAL A 85 -1.30 -1.66 -19.80
C VAL A 85 -2.05 -0.71 -18.86
N THR A 86 -2.85 -1.26 -17.96
CA THR A 86 -3.55 -0.50 -16.92
C THR A 86 -2.64 -0.18 -15.73
N ALA A 87 -3.00 0.84 -14.95
CA ALA A 87 -2.26 1.17 -13.73
C ALA A 87 -2.23 0.01 -12.72
N THR A 88 -3.33 -0.75 -12.63
CA THR A 88 -3.41 -1.97 -11.81
C THR A 88 -2.44 -3.05 -12.29
N GLN A 89 -2.28 -3.22 -13.61
CA GLN A 89 -1.27 -4.13 -14.16
C GLN A 89 0.15 -3.65 -13.85
N LEU A 90 0.44 -2.36 -14.03
CA LEU A 90 1.73 -1.79 -13.67
C LEU A 90 2.04 -2.00 -12.19
N ALA A 91 1.10 -1.77 -11.28
CA ALA A 91 1.26 -2.06 -9.84
C ALA A 91 1.41 -3.57 -9.55
N LYS A 92 0.78 -4.45 -10.36
CA LYS A 92 0.97 -5.91 -10.25
C LYS A 92 2.41 -6.30 -10.56
N TRP A 93 3.00 -5.73 -11.59
CA TRP A 93 4.38 -6.03 -12.01
C TRP A 93 5.44 -5.22 -11.26
N ASN A 94 5.05 -4.11 -10.63
CA ASN A 94 5.92 -3.20 -9.89
C ASN A 94 5.28 -2.90 -8.53
N PRO A 95 5.40 -3.82 -7.55
CA PRO A 95 4.70 -3.70 -6.28
C PRO A 95 4.94 -2.39 -5.52
N GLU A 96 6.07 -1.73 -5.76
CA GLU A 96 6.49 -0.52 -5.09
C GLU A 96 5.76 0.75 -5.54
N ILE A 97 5.15 0.78 -6.75
CA ILE A 97 4.62 2.03 -7.32
C ILE A 97 3.16 2.32 -6.93
N GLY A 98 2.42 1.31 -6.44
CA GLY A 98 0.98 1.40 -6.14
C GLY A 98 0.10 1.67 -7.37
N ARG A 99 -1.23 1.61 -7.22
CA ARG A 99 -2.20 1.82 -8.33
C ARG A 99 -2.21 3.24 -8.88
N SER A 100 -1.90 4.22 -8.04
CA SER A 100 -1.80 5.65 -8.39
C SER A 100 -0.40 6.06 -8.86
N CYS A 101 0.54 5.12 -8.95
CA CYS A 101 1.93 5.39 -9.31
C CYS A 101 2.66 6.35 -8.35
N PHE A 102 2.17 6.57 -7.12
CA PHE A 102 2.82 7.45 -6.15
C PHE A 102 4.22 6.96 -5.74
N GLY A 103 4.50 5.66 -5.84
CA GLY A 103 5.82 5.11 -5.55
C GLY A 103 6.78 5.11 -6.75
N LEU A 104 6.44 5.78 -7.87
CA LEU A 104 7.39 5.97 -8.96
C LEU A 104 8.59 6.77 -8.47
N GLN A 105 9.77 6.20 -8.67
CA GLN A 105 11.04 6.85 -8.35
C GLN A 105 11.82 7.08 -9.64
N ALA A 106 12.20 8.33 -9.89
CA ALA A 106 13.02 8.67 -11.06
C ALA A 106 14.31 7.83 -11.07
N CYS A 107 14.75 7.46 -12.27
CA CYS A 107 15.91 6.60 -12.53
C CYS A 107 15.79 5.15 -12.05
N VAL A 108 14.60 4.69 -11.65
CA VAL A 108 14.35 3.29 -11.30
C VAL A 108 13.65 2.58 -12.47
N PRO A 109 14.10 1.39 -12.89
CA PRO A 109 13.48 0.67 -13.99
C PRO A 109 12.23 -0.07 -13.50
N ILE A 110 11.10 0.14 -14.16
CA ILE A 110 9.85 -0.62 -13.95
C ILE A 110 9.64 -1.63 -15.07
N CYS A 111 8.99 -2.75 -14.76
CA CYS A 111 8.48 -3.69 -15.74
C CYS A 111 7.23 -3.14 -16.44
N ILE A 112 7.23 -3.15 -17.76
CA ILE A 112 6.11 -2.65 -18.58
C ILE A 112 5.54 -3.71 -19.52
N ASN A 113 6.12 -4.91 -19.58
CA ASN A 113 5.57 -6.02 -20.35
C ASN A 113 5.89 -7.39 -19.74
N VAL A 114 4.84 -8.19 -19.53
CA VAL A 114 4.93 -9.57 -19.04
C VAL A 114 4.20 -10.49 -20.02
N PRO A 115 4.92 -11.23 -20.89
CA PRO A 115 4.30 -12.07 -21.91
C PRO A 115 3.41 -13.15 -21.29
N GLY A 116 2.25 -13.38 -21.91
CA GLY A 116 1.27 -14.37 -21.43
C GLY A 116 0.43 -13.93 -20.23
N TYR A 117 0.67 -12.75 -19.66
CA TYR A 117 -0.18 -12.21 -18.61
C TYR A 117 -1.52 -11.77 -19.21
N VAL A 118 -2.61 -12.39 -18.74
CA VAL A 118 -3.98 -11.98 -19.06
C VAL A 118 -4.53 -11.22 -17.87
N PHE A 119 -4.86 -9.94 -18.07
CA PHE A 119 -5.50 -9.15 -17.03
C PHE A 119 -6.94 -9.63 -16.83
N PRO A 120 -7.33 -10.11 -15.63
CA PRO A 120 -8.68 -10.65 -15.39
C PRO A 120 -9.77 -9.57 -15.42
N GLY A 121 -9.40 -8.30 -15.62
CA GLY A 121 -10.28 -7.15 -15.46
C GLY A 121 -10.01 -6.42 -14.15
N GLN A 122 -10.60 -5.24 -14.01
CA GLN A 122 -10.54 -4.53 -12.74
C GLN A 122 -11.36 -5.30 -11.69
N PRO A 123 -10.84 -5.48 -10.46
CA PRO A 123 -11.61 -6.10 -9.40
C PRO A 123 -12.90 -5.32 -9.15
N THR A 124 -13.98 -6.03 -8.85
CA THR A 124 -15.26 -5.42 -8.47
C THR A 124 -15.26 -5.10 -6.97
N ALA A 125 -15.99 -4.07 -6.56
CA ALA A 125 -16.19 -3.74 -5.14
C ALA A 125 -16.60 -4.97 -4.32
N GLY A 126 -15.90 -5.21 -3.21
CA GLY A 126 -16.18 -6.32 -2.30
C GLY A 126 -15.73 -7.69 -2.80
N SER A 127 -15.11 -7.78 -3.99
CA SER A 127 -14.50 -9.04 -4.43
C SER A 127 -13.42 -9.49 -3.44
N LEU A 128 -13.42 -10.80 -3.17
CA LEU A 128 -12.47 -11.42 -2.24
C LEU A 128 -11.30 -12.03 -3.00
N ALA A 129 -10.10 -11.84 -2.47
CA ALA A 129 -8.89 -12.47 -2.96
C ALA A 129 -8.20 -13.26 -1.83
N PRO A 130 -7.81 -14.52 -2.04
CA PRO A 130 -6.97 -15.26 -1.10
C PRO A 130 -5.53 -14.71 -1.09
N ALA A 131 -4.79 -14.98 -0.02
CA ALA A 131 -3.39 -14.57 0.09
C ALA A 131 -2.47 -15.14 -1.00
N SER A 132 -2.80 -16.31 -1.55
CA SER A 132 -2.08 -16.90 -2.68
C SER A 132 -2.08 -16.04 -3.94
N ASP A 133 -3.08 -15.17 -4.09
CA ASP A 133 -3.21 -14.35 -5.31
C ASP A 133 -2.32 -13.11 -5.28
N LEU A 134 -1.72 -12.82 -4.11
CA LEU A 134 -0.88 -11.64 -3.85
C LEU A 134 -1.53 -10.37 -4.43
N PRO A 135 -2.74 -10.03 -3.99
CA PRO A 135 -3.50 -8.94 -4.59
C PRO A 135 -2.76 -7.62 -4.42
N VAL A 136 -2.94 -6.72 -5.38
CA VAL A 136 -2.41 -5.35 -5.30
C VAL A 136 -3.34 -4.31 -5.92
N PRO A 137 -3.23 -3.05 -5.46
CA PRO A 137 -2.41 -2.62 -4.32
C PRO A 137 -3.03 -3.04 -2.99
N LEU A 138 -2.19 -3.29 -1.99
CA LEU A 138 -2.65 -3.48 -0.61
C LEU A 138 -2.66 -2.12 0.08
N GLU A 139 -3.67 -1.86 0.89
CA GLU A 139 -3.68 -0.67 1.74
C GLU A 139 -2.44 -0.70 2.65
N PRO A 140 -1.67 0.39 2.74
CA PRO A 140 -0.62 0.51 3.75
C PRO A 140 -1.20 0.15 5.13
N GLY A 141 -0.45 -0.59 5.91
CA GLY A 141 -0.92 -1.10 7.19
C GLY A 141 -1.60 -2.46 7.19
N THR A 142 -1.80 -3.06 6.01
CA THR A 142 -2.36 -4.42 5.91
C THR A 142 -1.34 -5.46 6.39
N ILE A 143 -1.67 -6.21 7.44
CA ILE A 143 -0.73 -7.14 8.10
C ILE A 143 -0.28 -8.30 7.21
N ALA A 144 0.93 -8.82 7.48
CA ALA A 144 1.56 -9.93 6.76
C ALA A 144 0.79 -11.27 6.86
N SER A 145 0.11 -11.53 7.97
CA SER A 145 -0.62 -12.79 8.20
C SER A 145 -2.01 -12.83 7.56
N CYS A 146 -2.42 -11.79 6.83
CA CYS A 146 -3.73 -11.78 6.19
C CYS A 146 -3.93 -12.98 5.25
N GLN A 147 -5.07 -13.66 5.40
CA GLN A 147 -5.48 -14.84 4.64
C GLN A 147 -6.49 -14.51 3.53
N THR A 148 -7.32 -13.48 3.74
CA THR A 148 -8.33 -13.05 2.76
C THR A 148 -8.43 -11.53 2.72
N TYR A 149 -8.44 -11.00 1.50
CA TYR A 149 -8.52 -9.58 1.20
C TYR A 149 -9.85 -9.26 0.55
N ALA A 150 -10.38 -8.06 0.81
CA ALA A 150 -11.51 -7.49 0.10
C ALA A 150 -11.07 -6.24 -0.66
N TYR A 151 -11.54 -6.09 -1.90
CA TYR A 151 -11.26 -4.91 -2.71
C TYR A 151 -12.23 -3.76 -2.41
N VAL A 152 -11.68 -2.59 -2.10
CA VAL A 152 -12.40 -1.31 -2.05
C VAL A 152 -12.18 -0.60 -3.37
N ASP A 153 -13.26 -0.26 -4.07
CA ASP A 153 -13.21 0.37 -5.38
C ASP A 153 -12.85 1.85 -5.32
N ASP A 154 -12.77 2.48 -6.49
CA ASP A 154 -12.34 3.88 -6.61
C ASP A 154 -13.36 4.87 -6.01
N SER A 155 -14.59 4.44 -5.69
CA SER A 155 -15.59 5.22 -4.95
C SER A 155 -15.52 5.04 -3.44
N GLY A 156 -14.66 4.14 -2.93
CA GLY A 156 -14.59 3.80 -1.51
C GLY A 156 -15.59 2.72 -1.09
N ASP A 157 -16.19 2.01 -2.05
CA ASP A 157 -17.14 0.93 -1.79
C ASP A 157 -16.46 -0.45 -1.88
N PRO A 158 -16.82 -1.42 -1.02
CA PRO A 158 -17.71 -1.29 0.12
C PRO A 158 -17.10 -0.44 1.23
N THR A 159 -17.96 0.33 1.92
CA THR A 159 -17.55 1.06 3.13
C THR A 159 -17.03 0.11 4.20
N GLY A 160 -16.23 0.62 5.14
CA GLY A 160 -15.74 -0.19 6.26
C GLY A 160 -16.85 -0.88 7.04
N ALA A 161 -17.98 -0.19 7.31
CA ALA A 161 -19.14 -0.80 7.96
C ALA A 161 -19.72 -1.99 7.18
N THR A 162 -19.78 -1.87 5.85
CA THR A 162 -20.23 -2.94 4.95
C THR A 162 -19.26 -4.13 4.99
N LEU A 163 -17.95 -3.88 4.99
CA LEU A 163 -16.93 -4.92 5.13
C LEU A 163 -17.03 -5.67 6.45
N LEU A 164 -17.24 -4.96 7.58
CA LEU A 164 -17.44 -5.58 8.89
C LEU A 164 -18.64 -6.53 8.87
N GLN A 165 -19.77 -6.05 8.33
CA GLN A 165 -21.01 -6.82 8.26
C GLN A 165 -20.88 -8.04 7.35
N GLN A 166 -20.37 -7.87 6.12
CA GLN A 166 -20.28 -8.93 5.12
C GLN A 166 -19.32 -10.05 5.54
N ASN A 167 -18.26 -9.72 6.29
CA ASN A 167 -17.25 -10.68 6.71
C ASN A 167 -17.45 -11.16 8.17
N GLY A 168 -18.42 -10.61 8.90
CA GLY A 168 -18.72 -10.99 10.27
C GLY A 168 -17.58 -10.70 11.25
N ILE A 169 -16.88 -9.58 11.06
CA ILE A 169 -15.69 -9.18 11.84
C ILE A 169 -15.95 -7.91 12.65
N THR A 170 -15.33 -7.79 13.83
CA THR A 170 -15.45 -6.58 14.64
C THR A 170 -14.56 -5.45 14.10
N LYS A 171 -14.88 -4.22 14.48
CA LYS A 171 -14.06 -3.05 14.16
C LYS A 171 -12.64 -3.21 14.69
N GLU A 172 -12.49 -3.75 15.90
CA GLU A 172 -11.19 -3.97 16.54
C GLU A 172 -10.37 -5.01 15.77
N GLN A 173 -11.00 -6.10 15.32
CA GLN A 173 -10.32 -7.09 14.46
C GLN A 173 -9.85 -6.43 13.16
N PHE A 174 -10.74 -5.72 12.47
CA PHE A 174 -10.42 -5.06 11.21
C PHE A 174 -9.26 -4.07 11.34
N LEU A 175 -9.28 -3.19 12.35
CA LEU A 175 -8.21 -2.22 12.58
C LEU A 175 -6.90 -2.87 13.05
N SER A 176 -6.97 -4.03 13.71
CA SER A 176 -5.77 -4.79 14.06
C SER A 176 -5.07 -5.42 12.85
N TRP A 177 -5.82 -5.63 11.75
CA TRP A 177 -5.30 -6.19 10.50
C TRP A 177 -4.98 -5.13 9.44
N ASN A 178 -5.55 -3.92 9.58
CA ASN A 178 -5.42 -2.82 8.63
C ASN A 178 -5.08 -1.53 9.39
N ASN A 179 -3.83 -1.40 9.83
CA ASN A 179 -3.44 -0.29 10.71
C ASN A 179 -3.41 1.09 10.01
N GLY A 180 -3.39 1.13 8.67
CA GLY A 180 -3.46 2.35 7.88
C GLY A 180 -4.89 2.83 7.62
N SER A 181 -5.89 2.01 7.97
CA SER A 181 -7.29 2.43 7.94
C SER A 181 -7.55 3.35 9.12
N THR A 182 -8.24 4.46 8.86
CA THR A 182 -8.51 5.47 9.89
C THR A 182 -9.95 5.39 10.39
N THR A 183 -10.18 5.85 11.63
CA THR A 183 -11.54 6.04 12.17
C THR A 183 -11.86 7.52 12.14
N GLN A 184 -12.97 7.89 11.51
CA GLN A 184 -13.53 9.24 11.55
C GLN A 184 -14.22 9.53 12.89
N VAL A 185 -14.50 10.81 13.15
CA VAL A 185 -15.14 11.32 14.38
C VAL A 185 -16.54 10.74 14.62
N ASP A 186 -17.22 10.33 13.56
CA ASP A 186 -18.52 9.66 13.59
C ASP A 186 -18.43 8.14 13.85
N GLY A 187 -17.20 7.62 14.02
CA GLY A 187 -16.93 6.21 14.25
C GLY A 187 -16.78 5.37 12.99
N ASN A 188 -16.93 5.95 11.80
CA ASN A 188 -16.79 5.22 10.53
C ASN A 188 -15.33 4.90 10.20
N ILE A 189 -15.09 3.73 9.63
CA ILE A 189 -13.77 3.33 9.13
C ILE A 189 -13.62 3.87 7.70
N VAL A 190 -12.48 4.49 7.42
CA VAL A 190 -12.07 4.96 6.10
C VAL A 190 -10.92 4.10 5.61
N ASN A 191 -11.15 3.45 4.48
CA ASN A 191 -10.19 2.65 3.73
C ASN A 191 -9.71 3.45 2.52
N TRP A 192 -8.60 3.04 1.93
CA TRP A 192 -8.06 3.63 0.71
C TRP A 192 -8.84 3.11 -0.51
N ALA A 193 -9.45 4.03 -1.25
CA ALA A 193 -10.17 3.71 -2.48
C ALA A 193 -9.22 3.13 -3.54
N GLY A 194 -9.60 2.02 -4.16
CA GLY A 194 -8.79 1.30 -5.15
C GLY A 194 -7.76 0.33 -4.55
N TYR A 195 -7.88 -0.01 -3.27
CA TYR A 195 -6.95 -0.89 -2.54
C TYR A 195 -7.66 -2.11 -1.94
N TYR A 196 -6.87 -3.15 -1.71
CA TYR A 196 -7.28 -4.32 -0.95
C TYR A 196 -6.99 -4.13 0.54
N VAL A 197 -7.95 -4.51 1.37
CA VAL A 197 -7.85 -4.55 2.84
C VAL A 197 -8.02 -5.98 3.35
N CYS A 198 -7.44 -6.30 4.50
CA CYS A 198 -7.59 -7.58 5.14
C CYS A 198 -8.97 -7.74 5.81
N VAL A 199 -9.64 -8.86 5.54
CA VAL A 199 -10.92 -9.22 6.16
C VAL A 199 -10.87 -10.57 6.88
N LYS A 200 -9.72 -11.26 6.84
CA LYS A 200 -9.45 -12.49 7.60
C LYS A 200 -7.94 -12.69 7.73
N ALA A 201 -7.43 -12.92 8.94
CA ALA A 201 -6.02 -13.17 9.23
C ALA A 201 -5.81 -14.46 10.02
#